data_AF-A0A1F8DNL4-F1
#
_entry.id   AF-A0A1F8DNL4-F1
#
_cell.length_a   1.000
_cell.length_b   1.000
_cell.length_c   1.000
_cell.angle_alpha   90.00
_cell.angle_beta   90.00
_cell.angle_gamma   90.00
#
_symmetry.space_group_name_H-M   'P 1'
#
loop_
_entity.id
_entity.type
_entity.pdbx_description
1 polymer ?
#
loop_
_entity_poly.entity_id
_entity_poly.type
_entity_poly.pdbx_seq_one_letter_code
_entity_poly.pdbx_strand_id
1 'polypeptide(L)'
;MKEIKQKDLLGCGVACTAAVLNISYQEALSLFREGKVKVAETGFYCRDIVEALRSAGLNYEYKHIKGVQKMEMHSRGTIVFLRKSNKYPAGHFLSRSENGWMDPWLNYPHKDIQAGFRISLPEEPIYVIFPVS
;
A
#
# COMPACT_ATOMS: atom_id res chain seq x y z
N MET A 1 -10.18 -3.89 8.45
CA MET A 1 -9.58 -3.07 7.39
C MET A 1 -10.67 -2.77 6.37
N LYS A 2 -10.79 -1.53 5.90
CA LYS A 2 -11.80 -1.12 4.91
C LYS A 2 -11.18 -1.07 3.51
N GLU A 3 -12.03 -1.15 2.49
CA GLU A 3 -11.65 -0.88 1.12
C GLU A 3 -11.40 0.62 0.97
N ILE A 4 -10.16 1.01 0.69
CA ILE A 4 -9.81 2.41 0.47
C ILE A 4 -9.37 2.57 -0.98
N LYS A 5 -10.19 3.28 -1.74
CA LYS A 5 -9.90 3.70 -3.11
C LYS A 5 -8.78 4.74 -3.13
N GLN A 6 -7.76 4.53 -3.98
CA GLN A 6 -6.83 5.61 -4.28
C GLN A 6 -7.55 6.72 -5.06
N LYS A 7 -7.25 7.97 -4.71
CA LYS A 7 -7.88 9.14 -5.34
C LYS A 7 -6.95 9.85 -6.33
N ASP A 8 -5.66 9.66 -6.17
CA ASP A 8 -4.61 10.25 -6.99
C ASP A 8 -3.86 9.20 -7.81
N LEU A 9 -3.18 9.62 -8.88
CA LEU A 9 -2.53 8.73 -9.86
C LEU A 9 -1.53 7.76 -9.21
N LEU A 10 -0.67 8.26 -8.31
CA LEU A 10 0.36 7.49 -7.63
C LEU A 10 0.04 7.34 -6.13
N GLY A 11 -1.26 7.27 -5.83
CA GLY A 11 -1.81 7.27 -4.48
C GLY A 11 -1.96 5.90 -3.80
N CYS A 12 -1.51 4.79 -4.41
CA CYS A 12 -1.74 3.44 -3.90
C CYS A 12 -1.14 3.20 -2.49
N GLY A 13 0.05 3.75 -2.21
CA GLY A 13 0.67 3.68 -0.87
C GLY A 13 -0.14 4.41 0.21
N VAL A 14 -0.75 5.56 -0.13
CA VAL A 14 -1.62 6.33 0.78
C VAL A 14 -2.89 5.54 1.10
N ALA A 15 -3.50 4.93 0.08
CA ALA A 15 -4.70 4.13 0.26
C ALA A 15 -4.44 2.87 1.13
N CYS A 16 -3.29 2.20 0.93
CA CYS A 16 -2.87 1.09 1.79
C CYS A 16 -2.67 1.55 3.24
N THR A 17 -2.00 2.70 3.43
CA THR A 17 -1.78 3.27 4.77
C THR A 17 -3.10 3.63 5.46
N ALA A 18 -4.02 4.27 4.73
CA ALA A 18 -5.36 4.57 5.22
C ALA A 18 -6.13 3.31 5.64
N ALA A 19 -6.03 2.23 4.86
CA ALA A 19 -6.69 0.97 5.16
C ALA A 19 -6.12 0.31 6.42
N VAL A 20 -4.80 0.32 6.59
CA VAL A 20 -4.11 -0.17 7.79
C VAL A 20 -4.53 0.63 9.03
N LEU A 21 -4.54 1.96 8.94
CA LEU A 21 -4.90 2.86 10.04
C LEU A 21 -6.42 2.98 10.27
N ASN A 22 -7.25 2.44 9.37
CA ASN A 22 -8.70 2.56 9.39
C ASN A 22 -9.19 4.03 9.40
N ILE A 23 -8.50 4.89 8.66
CA ILE A 23 -8.82 6.32 8.46
C ILE A 23 -9.18 6.59 6.99
N SER A 24 -9.60 7.80 6.67
CA SER A 24 -9.85 8.20 5.28
C SER A 24 -8.55 8.37 4.48
N TYR A 25 -8.67 8.33 3.15
CA TYR A 25 -7.57 8.61 2.24
C TYR A 25 -6.93 9.99 2.49
N GLN A 26 -7.76 11.02 2.73
CA GLN A 26 -7.31 12.39 2.99
C GLN A 26 -6.53 12.51 4.31
N GLU A 27 -7.01 11.85 5.36
CA GLU A 27 -6.32 11.82 6.65
C GLU A 27 -4.96 11.12 6.51
N ALA A 28 -4.91 9.97 5.84
CA ALA A 28 -3.65 9.27 5.59
C ALA A 28 -2.69 10.11 4.74
N LEU A 29 -3.17 10.79 3.69
CA LEU A 29 -2.33 11.64 2.84
C LEU A 29 -1.62 12.74 3.64
N SER A 30 -2.27 13.26 4.69
CA SER A 30 -1.69 14.30 5.55
C SER A 30 -0.50 13.82 6.39
N LEU A 31 -0.35 12.50 6.56
CA LEU A 31 0.79 11.89 7.24
C LEU A 31 2.05 11.81 6.37
N PHE A 32 1.90 11.96 5.05
CA PHE A 32 3.02 11.88 4.12
C PHE A 32 3.65 13.25 3.89
N ARG A 33 4.97 13.32 4.07
CA ARG A 33 5.77 14.48 3.69
C ARG A 33 5.61 14.75 2.19
N GLU A 34 5.34 16.01 1.85
CA GLU A 34 5.16 16.46 0.46
C GLU A 34 4.07 15.67 -0.27
N GLY A 35 3.08 15.15 0.47
CA GLY A 35 2.13 14.17 -0.03
C GLY A 35 1.40 14.61 -1.29
N LYS A 36 0.93 15.86 -1.35
CA LYS A 36 0.22 16.45 -2.50
C LYS A 36 1.03 16.46 -3.80
N VAL A 37 2.35 16.64 -3.71
CA VAL A 37 3.24 16.65 -4.88
C VAL A 37 3.55 15.21 -5.29
N LYS A 38 3.91 14.37 -4.33
CA LYS A 38 4.33 12.99 -4.58
C LYS A 38 3.21 12.14 -5.18
N VAL A 39 1.95 12.29 -4.74
CA VAL A 39 0.82 11.55 -5.35
C VAL A 39 0.59 11.86 -6.83
N ALA A 40 1.05 13.02 -7.32
CA ALA A 40 0.88 13.45 -8.70
C ALA A 40 2.06 13.07 -9.60
N GLU A 41 3.28 13.02 -9.05
CA GLU A 41 4.50 12.99 -9.87
C GLU A 41 5.34 11.71 -9.71
N THR A 42 5.60 11.29 -8.45
CA THR A 42 6.66 10.30 -8.16
C THR A 42 6.17 9.06 -7.40
N GLY A 43 5.07 9.18 -6.67
CA GLY A 43 4.58 8.17 -5.74
C GLY A 43 5.39 8.13 -4.44
N PHE A 44 5.27 7.02 -3.71
CA PHE A 44 5.91 6.84 -2.41
C PHE A 44 6.78 5.59 -2.39
N TYR A 45 7.91 5.69 -1.71
CA TYR A 45 8.77 4.57 -1.39
C TYR A 45 8.30 3.87 -0.11
N CYS A 46 8.77 2.64 0.13
CA CYS A 46 8.45 1.90 1.36
C CYS A 46 8.80 2.69 2.63
N ARG A 47 9.91 3.44 2.60
CA ARG A 47 10.33 4.32 3.70
C ARG A 47 9.29 5.41 4.01
N ASP A 48 8.68 6.02 3.00
CA ASP A 48 7.66 7.06 3.21
C ASP A 48 6.43 6.47 3.92
N ILE A 49 6.03 5.26 3.54
CA ILE A 49 4.89 4.56 4.16
C ILE A 49 5.20 4.20 5.62
N VAL A 50 6.40 3.69 5.89
CA VAL A 50 6.84 3.40 7.27
C VAL A 50 6.89 4.68 8.12
N GLU A 51 7.41 5.79 7.58
CA GLU A 51 7.43 7.06 8.29
C GLU A 51 6.02 7.57 8.60
N ALA A 52 5.07 7.46 7.65
CA ALA A 52 3.67 7.83 7.87
C ALA A 52 2.99 6.94 8.93
N LEU A 53 3.19 5.62 8.90
CA LEU A 53 2.67 4.69 9.90
C LEU A 53 3.25 4.98 11.29
N ARG A 54 4.54 5.29 11.37
CA ARG A 54 5.21 5.69 12.62
C ARG A 54 4.66 6.99 13.18
N SER A 55 4.38 7.98 12.34
CA SER A 55 3.72 9.23 12.77
C SER A 55 2.31 9.00 13.33
N ALA A 56 1.66 7.89 12.98
CA ALA A 56 0.39 7.44 13.56
C ALA A 56 0.56 6.48 14.75
N GLY A 57 1.77 6.31 15.29
CA GLY A 57 2.05 5.49 16.47
C GLY A 57 2.21 3.99 16.19
N LEU A 58 2.36 3.58 14.93
CA LEU A 58 2.59 2.17 14.57
C LEU A 58 4.05 1.90 14.20
N ASN A 59 4.63 0.83 14.76
CA ASN A 59 5.98 0.41 14.43
C ASN A 59 5.96 -0.59 13.28
N TYR A 60 6.60 -0.22 12.17
CA TYR A 60 6.71 -1.03 10.96
C TYR A 60 8.14 -1.01 10.43
N GLU A 61 8.53 -2.08 9.76
CA GLU A 61 9.76 -2.17 8.98
C GLU A 61 9.44 -2.53 7.54
N TYR A 62 10.41 -2.36 6.64
CA TYR A 62 10.32 -2.88 5.28
C TYR A 62 11.56 -3.68 4.90
N LYS A 63 11.35 -4.75 4.13
CA LYS A 63 12.41 -5.64 3.63
C LYS A 63 12.17 -6.00 2.17
N HIS A 64 13.24 -6.32 1.46
CA HIS A 64 13.15 -6.95 0.13
C HIS A 64 12.62 -8.39 0.29
N ILE A 65 11.74 -8.84 -0.62
CA ILE A 65 10.99 -10.10 -0.49
C ILE A 65 11.86 -11.33 -0.21
N LYS A 66 13.08 -11.37 -0.76
CA LYS A 66 14.05 -12.47 -0.55
C LYS A 66 14.44 -12.70 0.91
N GLY A 67 14.29 -11.69 1.77
CA GLY A 67 14.59 -11.78 3.20
C GLY A 67 13.35 -11.84 4.10
N VAL A 68 12.16 -12.06 3.53
CA VAL A 68 10.88 -12.02 4.25
C VAL A 68 10.41 -13.43 4.57
N GLN A 69 10.07 -13.66 5.82
CA GLN A 69 9.43 -14.90 6.25
C GLN A 69 7.97 -14.93 5.80
N LYS A 70 7.47 -16.12 5.45
CA LYS A 70 6.07 -16.28 4.99
C LYS A 70 5.05 -15.72 5.98
N MET A 71 5.31 -15.83 7.29
CA MET A 71 4.44 -15.27 8.33
C MET A 71 4.35 -13.75 8.25
N GLU A 72 5.48 -13.04 8.10
CA GLU A 72 5.53 -11.58 7.98
C GLU A 72 4.69 -11.08 6.79
N MET A 73 4.74 -11.81 5.66
CA MET A 73 3.99 -11.47 4.45
C MET A 73 2.47 -11.61 4.61
N HIS A 74 2.00 -12.57 5.40
CA HIS A 74 0.57 -12.88 5.51
C HIS A 74 -0.11 -12.26 6.74
N SER A 75 0.64 -11.62 7.62
CA SER A 75 0.12 -10.86 8.76
C SER A 75 -0.84 -9.75 8.32
N ARG A 76 -1.94 -9.58 9.07
CA ARG A 76 -2.86 -8.46 8.86
C ARG A 76 -2.11 -7.14 9.05
N GLY A 77 -2.35 -6.18 8.16
CA GLY A 77 -1.68 -4.87 8.19
C GLY A 77 -0.40 -4.81 7.36
N THR A 78 0.15 -5.95 6.93
CA THR A 78 1.29 -5.98 6.01
C THR A 78 0.95 -5.29 4.68
N ILE A 79 1.85 -4.47 4.14
CA ILE A 79 1.72 -3.85 2.83
C ILE A 79 2.80 -4.44 1.92
N VAL A 80 2.47 -4.77 0.68
CA VAL A 80 3.46 -5.23 -0.30
C VAL A 80 3.57 -4.25 -1.45
N PHE A 81 4.78 -4.13 -1.99
CA PHE A 81 5.03 -3.45 -3.26
C PHE A 81 5.21 -4.48 -4.36
N LEU A 82 4.35 -4.43 -5.36
CA LEU A 82 4.44 -5.21 -6.58
C LEU A 82 5.46 -4.57 -7.52
N ARG A 83 6.26 -5.41 -8.17
CA ARG A 83 7.24 -4.96 -9.16
C ARG A 83 6.58 -4.17 -10.29
N LYS A 84 7.37 -3.34 -10.96
CA LYS A 84 6.98 -2.72 -12.22
C LYS A 84 6.73 -3.82 -13.27
N SER A 85 5.63 -3.71 -14.00
CA SER A 85 5.23 -4.60 -15.07
C SER A 85 4.50 -3.84 -16.18
N ASN A 86 4.17 -4.51 -17.29
CA ASN A 86 3.33 -3.91 -18.33
C ASN A 86 1.96 -3.50 -17.79
N LYS A 87 1.45 -4.25 -16.80
CA LYS A 87 0.20 -3.93 -16.12
C LYS A 87 0.37 -2.77 -15.14
N TYR A 88 1.44 -2.73 -14.35
CA TYR A 88 1.71 -1.64 -13.41
C TYR A 88 3.05 -0.98 -13.72
N PRO A 89 3.11 0.02 -14.63
CA PRO A 89 4.37 0.64 -15.04
C PRO A 89 5.12 1.33 -13.89
N ALA A 90 4.39 1.85 -12.90
CA ALA A 90 4.95 2.47 -11.70
C ALA A 90 5.18 1.47 -10.54
N GLY A 91 4.76 0.20 -10.69
CA GLY A 91 4.56 -0.72 -9.58
C GLY A 91 3.23 -0.43 -8.87
N HIS A 92 2.92 -1.21 -7.83
CA HIS A 92 1.62 -1.07 -7.14
C HIS A 92 1.67 -1.55 -5.70
N PHE A 93 1.01 -0.84 -4.78
CA PHE A 93 0.91 -1.25 -3.38
C PHE A 93 -0.43 -1.92 -3.08
N LEU A 94 -0.39 -3.00 -2.31
CA LEU A 94 -1.58 -3.66 -1.74
C LEU A 94 -1.37 -3.92 -0.26
N SER A 95 -2.45 -3.89 0.54
CA SER A 95 -2.39 -4.18 1.98
C SER A 95 -3.13 -5.48 2.35
N ARG A 96 -2.54 -6.27 3.23
CA ARG A 96 -3.07 -7.53 3.72
C ARG A 96 -4.17 -7.30 4.75
N SER A 97 -5.32 -7.90 4.48
CA SER A 97 -6.49 -7.95 5.36
C SER A 97 -6.89 -9.40 5.64
N GLU A 98 -7.89 -9.58 6.51
CA GLU A 98 -8.51 -10.89 6.75
C GLU A 98 -9.21 -11.43 5.49
N ASN A 99 -9.76 -10.56 4.64
CA ASN A 99 -10.53 -10.93 3.45
C ASN A 99 -9.67 -11.13 2.19
N GLY A 100 -8.36 -10.93 2.27
CA GLY A 100 -7.51 -10.89 1.07
C GLY A 100 -6.51 -9.74 1.08
N TRP A 101 -6.01 -9.42 -0.10
CA TRP A 101 -5.21 -8.23 -0.38
C TRP A 101 -6.13 -7.11 -0.81
N MET A 102 -6.21 -6.05 -0.01
CA MET A 102 -6.88 -4.82 -0.39
C MET A 102 -6.08 -4.17 -1.51
N ASP A 103 -6.69 -4.12 -2.68
CA ASP A 103 -6.19 -3.44 -3.87
C ASP A 103 -6.86 -2.07 -3.97
N PRO A 104 -6.10 -0.97 -3.89
CA PRO A 104 -6.67 0.37 -3.96
C PRO A 104 -7.13 0.79 -5.37
N TRP A 105 -6.79 0.01 -6.40
CA TRP A 105 -7.20 0.17 -7.81
C TRP A 105 -7.41 -1.20 -8.47
N LEU A 106 -8.39 -1.95 -7.97
CA LEU A 106 -8.74 -3.31 -8.38
C LEU A 106 -8.98 -3.44 -9.90
N ASN A 107 -9.57 -2.41 -10.51
CA ASN A 107 -9.92 -2.35 -11.93
C ASN A 107 -8.91 -1.56 -12.78
N TYR A 108 -7.65 -1.42 -12.36
CA TYR A 108 -6.60 -0.77 -13.14
C TYR A 108 -6.52 -1.32 -14.58
N PRO A 109 -6.37 -0.49 -15.63
CA PRO A 109 -6.16 0.97 -15.64
C PRO A 109 -7.43 1.82 -15.78
N HIS A 110 -8.61 1.30 -15.40
CA HIS A 110 -9.86 2.00 -15.64
C HIS A 110 -9.93 3.34 -14.88
N LYS A 111 -10.43 4.40 -15.54
CA LYS A 111 -10.46 5.77 -14.99
C LYS A 111 -11.39 5.93 -13.79
N ASP A 112 -12.54 5.23 -13.82
CA ASP A 112 -13.40 5.13 -12.64
C ASP A 112 -12.83 4.08 -11.68
N ILE A 113 -11.94 4.53 -10.80
CA ILE A 113 -11.18 3.67 -9.89
C ILE A 113 -12.15 2.96 -8.94
N GLN A 114 -11.93 1.67 -8.73
CA GLN A 114 -12.60 0.84 -7.72
C GLN A 114 -11.55 0.18 -6.82
N ALA A 115 -11.77 0.21 -5.51
CA ALA A 115 -11.01 -0.62 -4.58
C ALA A 115 -11.75 -1.93 -4.31
N GLY A 116 -11.02 -2.93 -3.81
CA GLY A 116 -11.63 -4.16 -3.33
C GLY A 116 -10.59 -5.16 -2.87
N PHE A 117 -11.04 -6.37 -2.55
CA PHE A 117 -10.16 -7.43 -2.07
C PHE A 117 -9.85 -8.46 -3.16
N ARG A 118 -8.58 -8.84 -3.26
CA ARG A 118 -8.10 -9.97 -4.07
C ARG A 118 -7.71 -11.13 -3.18
N ILE A 119 -8.03 -12.35 -3.59
CA ILE A 119 -7.58 -13.56 -2.89
C ILE A 119 -6.05 -13.72 -3.03
N SER A 120 -5.50 -13.42 -4.21
CA SER A 120 -4.07 -13.53 -4.53
C SER A 120 -3.50 -12.21 -5.05
N LEU A 121 -2.17 -12.08 -4.98
CA LEU A 121 -1.47 -10.93 -5.55
C LEU A 121 -1.51 -11.00 -7.09
N PRO A 122 -1.80 -9.87 -7.77
CA PRO A 122 -1.89 -9.84 -9.22
C PRO A 122 -0.54 -9.84 -9.94
N GLU A 123 0.56 -9.59 -9.22
CA GLU A 123 1.94 -9.62 -9.71
C GLU A 123 2.89 -10.07 -8.58
N GLU A 124 4.16 -10.25 -8.92
CA GLU A 124 5.22 -10.58 -7.96
C GLU A 124 5.54 -9.40 -7.00
N PRO A 125 5.45 -9.61 -5.67
CA PRO A 125 5.89 -8.62 -4.69
C PRO A 125 7.43 -8.61 -4.59
N ILE A 126 8.02 -7.42 -4.48
CA ILE A 126 9.48 -7.24 -4.32
C ILE A 126 9.86 -6.59 -2.99
N TYR A 127 8.94 -5.87 -2.35
CA TYR A 127 9.11 -5.38 -0.98
C TYR A 127 7.89 -5.70 -0.14
N VAL A 128 8.14 -5.87 1.15
CA VAL A 128 7.12 -6.09 2.17
C VAL A 128 7.35 -5.10 3.29
N ILE A 129 6.29 -4.45 3.74
CA ILE A 129 6.22 -3.53 4.86
C ILE A 129 5.35 -4.21 5.91
N PHE A 130 5.87 -4.51 7.09
CA PHE A 130 5.20 -5.37 8.07
C PHE A 130 5.33 -4.79 9.49
N PRO A 131 4.35 -5.05 10.37
CA PRO A 131 4.40 -4.58 11.75
C PRO A 131 5.53 -5.26 12.51
N VAL A 132 6.22 -4.51 13.36
CA VAL A 132 7.20 -5.03 14.32
C VAL A 132 6.69 -4.83 15.75
N SER A 133 6.87 -5.84 16.60
CA SER A 133 6.49 -5.81 18.01
C SER A 133 7.52 -5.09 18.87
#